data_AF-A0AA86NAD7-F1
#
_entry.id   AF-A0AA86NAD7-F1
#
_cell.length_a   1.000
_cell.length_b   1.000
_cell.length_c   1.000
_cell.angle_alpha   90.00
_cell.angle_beta   90.00
_cell.angle_gamma   90.00
#
_symmetry.space_group_name_H-M   'P 1'
#
loop_
_entity.id
_entity.type
_entity.pdbx_description
1 polymer ?
#
loop_
_entity_poly.entity_id
_entity_poly.type
_entity_poly.pdbx_seq_one_letter_code
_entity_poly.pdbx_strand_id
1 'polypeptide(L)'
;MFTHSQVSSFTEALKHVVESIIGRKILFNCDLFLVVQKLTKSQRTGIWKQVAALIGSSAAEVHDYYFNSWQTTFFQDPRDYTKELKMLLYQEISKSHNTKEAVARTIKAFQTQCPKNTCNERHVYQFVYRYALSKYSKSLSIISAPSSQLSTCNEEVTRIMFRVNNAE
;
A
#
# COMPACT_ATOMS: atom_id res chain seq x y z
N MET A 1 -6.01 -11.05 17.33
CA MET A 1 -4.92 -11.53 16.44
C MET A 1 -5.42 -12.81 15.79
N PHE A 2 -5.36 -12.91 14.46
CA PHE A 2 -5.91 -14.06 13.72
C PHE A 2 -5.24 -15.37 14.15
N THR A 3 -6.03 -16.40 14.46
CA THR A 3 -5.52 -17.74 14.75
C THR A 3 -5.15 -18.46 13.45
N HIS A 4 -4.32 -19.51 13.54
CA HIS A 4 -3.98 -20.33 12.37
C HIS A 4 -5.23 -20.95 11.71
N SER A 5 -6.20 -21.41 12.51
CA SER A 5 -7.44 -21.97 11.97
C SER A 5 -8.26 -20.92 11.22
N GLN A 6 -8.31 -19.68 11.72
CA GLN A 6 -8.99 -18.57 11.05
C GLN A 6 -8.30 -18.18 9.73
N VAL A 7 -6.97 -18.20 9.69
CA VAL A 7 -6.18 -17.94 8.46
C VAL A 7 -6.54 -18.92 7.36
N SER A 8 -6.60 -20.22 7.68
CA SER A 8 -6.93 -21.28 6.73
C SER A 8 -8.37 -21.17 6.22
N SER A 9 -9.32 -20.82 7.08
CA SER A 9 -10.74 -20.71 6.73
C SER A 9 -11.13 -19.39 6.06
N PHE A 10 -10.29 -18.35 6.16
CA PHE A 10 -10.60 -17.01 5.64
C PHE A 10 -10.90 -17.02 4.14
N THR A 11 -10.05 -17.66 3.33
CA THR A 11 -10.19 -17.63 1.86
C THR A 11 -11.52 -18.24 1.42
N GLU A 12 -11.89 -19.38 2.01
CA GLU A 12 -13.16 -20.05 1.70
C GLU A 12 -14.37 -19.25 2.19
N ALA A 13 -14.30 -18.64 3.38
CA ALA A 13 -15.35 -17.77 3.87
C ALA A 13 -15.54 -16.53 2.99
N LEU A 14 -14.45 -15.86 2.59
CA LEU A 14 -14.48 -14.73 1.68
C LEU A 14 -15.04 -15.14 0.31
N LYS A 15 -14.60 -16.28 -0.21
CA LYS A 15 -15.10 -16.85 -1.46
C LYS A 15 -16.61 -17.07 -1.41
N HIS A 16 -17.11 -17.75 -0.38
CA HIS A 16 -18.53 -18.01 -0.19
C HIS A 16 -19.38 -16.73 -0.18
N VAL A 17 -18.94 -15.71 0.58
CA VAL A 17 -19.63 -14.41 0.66
C VAL A 17 -19.59 -13.67 -0.68
N VAL A 18 -18.47 -13.71 -1.40
CA VAL A 18 -18.37 -13.02 -2.69
C VAL A 18 -19.20 -13.73 -3.76
N GLU A 19 -19.19 -15.07 -3.79
CA GLU A 19 -20.02 -15.88 -4.71
C GLU A 19 -21.51 -15.62 -4.51
N SER A 20 -21.96 -15.42 -3.26
CA SER A 20 -23.36 -15.08 -2.98
C SER A 20 -23.76 -13.68 -3.47
N ILE A 21 -22.82 -12.73 -3.50
CA ILE A 21 -23.03 -11.37 -4.02
C ILE A 21 -23.09 -11.36 -5.56
N ILE A 22 -22.20 -12.11 -6.22
CA ILE A 22 -22.08 -12.07 -7.70
C ILE A 22 -22.91 -13.13 -8.42
N GLY A 23 -23.47 -14.10 -7.71
CA GLY A 23 -24.32 -15.16 -8.27
C GLY A 23 -23.57 -16.17 -9.16
N ARG A 24 -22.24 -16.27 -9.03
CA ARG A 24 -21.43 -17.24 -9.79
C ARG A 24 -20.29 -17.79 -8.93
N LYS A 25 -19.86 -19.02 -9.24
CA LYS A 25 -18.70 -19.65 -8.60
C LYS A 25 -17.40 -19.02 -9.07
N ILE A 26 -16.44 -18.96 -8.16
CA ILE A 26 -15.06 -18.54 -8.39
C ILE A 26 -14.19 -19.79 -8.27
N LEU A 27 -13.32 -20.07 -9.23
CA LEU A 27 -12.49 -21.28 -9.18
C LEU A 27 -11.13 -20.99 -8.53
N PHE A 28 -10.54 -19.84 -8.86
CA PHE A 28 -9.18 -19.49 -8.45
C PHE A 28 -9.14 -18.31 -7.47
N ASN A 29 -8.18 -18.33 -6.56
CA ASN A 29 -8.01 -17.26 -5.56
C ASN A 29 -7.63 -15.92 -6.20
N CYS A 30 -6.89 -15.94 -7.32
CA CYS A 30 -6.59 -14.73 -8.09
C CYS A 30 -7.85 -14.06 -8.62
N ASP A 31 -8.82 -14.86 -9.11
CA ASP A 31 -10.11 -14.34 -9.57
C ASP A 31 -10.91 -13.77 -8.40
N LEU A 32 -10.88 -14.42 -7.22
CA LEU A 32 -11.51 -13.90 -6.01
C LEU A 32 -10.98 -12.51 -5.68
N PHE A 33 -9.65 -12.36 -5.64
CA PHE A 33 -9.01 -11.07 -5.41
C PHE A 33 -9.47 -10.01 -6.42
N LEU A 34 -9.41 -10.33 -7.72
CA LEU A 34 -9.83 -9.40 -8.79
C LEU A 34 -11.30 -9.02 -8.71
N VAL A 35 -12.18 -9.95 -8.33
CA VAL A 35 -13.61 -9.67 -8.13
C VAL A 35 -13.80 -8.73 -6.96
N VAL A 36 -13.19 -9.00 -5.79
CA VAL A 36 -13.32 -8.15 -4.59
C VAL A 36 -12.88 -6.71 -4.88
N GLN A 37 -11.84 -6.51 -5.68
CA GLN A 37 -11.37 -5.18 -6.11
C GLN A 37 -12.38 -4.45 -7.00
N LYS A 38 -13.17 -5.17 -7.79
CA LYS A 38 -14.16 -4.61 -8.74
C LYS A 38 -15.54 -4.38 -8.13
N LEU A 39 -15.82 -4.91 -6.93
CA LEU A 39 -17.08 -4.69 -6.25
C LEU A 39 -17.30 -3.19 -5.97
N THR A 40 -18.52 -2.71 -6.19
CA THR A 40 -18.90 -1.33 -5.85
C THR A 40 -18.86 -1.12 -4.34
N LYS A 41 -18.90 0.15 -3.89
CA LYS A 41 -18.96 0.46 -2.44
C LYS A 41 -20.18 -0.20 -1.79
N SER A 42 -21.34 -0.19 -2.45
CA SER A 42 -22.56 -0.84 -1.96
C SER A 42 -22.42 -2.36 -1.84
N GLN A 43 -21.78 -3.01 -2.81
CA GLN A 43 -21.54 -4.46 -2.78
C GLN A 43 -20.50 -4.87 -1.72
N ARG A 44 -19.52 -4.01 -1.43
CA ARG A 44 -18.52 -4.28 -0.38
C ARG A 44 -19.05 -4.11 1.03
N THR A 45 -20.12 -3.34 1.20
CA THR A 45 -20.72 -3.10 2.51
C THR A 45 -21.15 -4.41 3.15
N GLY A 46 -20.58 -4.73 4.31
CA GLY A 46 -20.95 -5.90 5.10
C GLY A 46 -20.20 -7.18 4.76
N ILE A 47 -19.35 -7.24 3.73
CA ILE A 47 -18.53 -8.43 3.42
C ILE A 47 -17.74 -8.85 4.66
N TRP A 48 -17.03 -7.92 5.29
CA TRP A 48 -16.20 -8.21 6.47
C TRP A 48 -17.01 -8.71 7.65
N LYS A 49 -18.25 -8.23 7.82
CA LYS A 49 -19.15 -8.72 8.87
C LYS A 49 -19.60 -10.16 8.61
N GLN A 50 -19.93 -10.48 7.35
CA GLN A 50 -20.36 -11.83 6.97
C GLN A 50 -19.19 -12.83 7.09
N VAL A 51 -18.02 -12.47 6.59
CA VAL A 51 -16.81 -13.31 6.72
C VAL A 51 -16.44 -13.51 8.19
N ALA A 52 -16.49 -12.44 8.99
CA ALA A 52 -16.24 -12.50 10.44
C ALA A 52 -17.17 -13.49 11.15
N ALA A 53 -18.47 -13.48 10.81
CA ALA A 53 -19.45 -14.41 11.38
C ALA A 53 -19.14 -15.87 11.02
N LEU A 54 -18.68 -16.15 9.79
CA LEU A 54 -18.34 -17.50 9.34
C LEU A 54 -17.11 -18.09 10.02
N ILE A 55 -16.13 -17.26 10.39
CA ILE A 55 -14.86 -17.72 10.96
C ILE A 55 -14.72 -17.46 12.46
N GLY A 56 -15.76 -16.91 13.11
CA GLY A 56 -15.74 -16.57 14.53
C GLY A 56 -14.69 -15.51 14.89
N SER A 57 -14.63 -14.42 14.13
CA SER A 57 -13.73 -13.29 14.37
C SER A 57 -14.50 -11.96 14.38
N SER A 58 -13.83 -10.84 14.63
CA SER A 58 -14.43 -9.52 14.48
C SER A 58 -14.29 -9.00 13.05
N ALA A 59 -15.24 -8.16 12.62
CA ALA A 59 -15.19 -7.55 11.28
C ALA A 59 -13.93 -6.68 11.08
N ALA A 60 -13.44 -6.04 12.15
CA ALA A 60 -12.23 -5.24 12.14
C ALA A 60 -10.98 -6.12 11.90
N GLU A 61 -10.86 -7.25 12.61
CA GLU A 61 -9.74 -8.18 12.40
C GLU A 61 -9.75 -8.78 11.00
N VAL A 62 -10.93 -9.15 10.48
CA VAL A 62 -11.10 -9.68 9.11
C VAL A 62 -10.72 -8.64 8.07
N HIS A 63 -11.15 -7.39 8.25
CA HIS A 63 -10.77 -6.27 7.41
C HIS A 63 -9.24 -6.09 7.40
N ASP A 64 -8.64 -6.00 8.58
CA ASP A 64 -7.20 -5.77 8.71
C ASP A 64 -6.39 -6.93 8.14
N TYR A 65 -6.83 -8.17 8.36
CA TYR A 65 -6.20 -9.35 7.78
C TYR A 65 -6.29 -9.34 6.25
N TYR A 66 -7.44 -8.97 5.67
CA TYR A 66 -7.58 -8.84 4.22
C TYR A 66 -6.56 -7.85 3.64
N PHE A 67 -6.49 -6.64 4.20
CA PHE A 67 -5.66 -5.57 3.64
C PHE A 67 -4.16 -5.73 3.94
N ASN A 68 -3.79 -6.30 5.08
CA ASN A 68 -2.39 -6.39 5.49
C ASN A 68 -1.73 -7.72 5.12
N SER A 69 -2.50 -8.80 4.97
CA SER A 69 -1.94 -10.15 4.80
C SER A 69 -2.51 -10.87 3.58
N TRP A 70 -3.82 -11.02 3.46
CA TRP A 70 -4.35 -11.87 2.39
C TRP A 70 -4.15 -11.28 1.00
N GLN A 71 -4.49 -10.00 0.80
CA GLN A 71 -4.35 -9.37 -0.52
C GLN A 71 -2.89 -9.28 -0.97
N THR A 72 -1.94 -9.21 -0.03
CA THR A 72 -0.52 -9.01 -0.34
C THR A 72 0.09 -10.22 -1.02
N THR A 73 -0.51 -11.41 -0.83
CA THR A 73 -0.10 -12.67 -1.49
C THR A 73 -0.24 -12.65 -3.01
N PHE A 74 -1.06 -11.75 -3.58
CA PHE A 74 -1.26 -11.61 -5.02
C PHE A 74 -0.32 -10.60 -5.69
N PHE A 75 0.51 -9.92 -4.91
CA PHE A 75 1.46 -8.95 -5.41
C PHE A 75 2.89 -9.46 -5.26
N GLN A 76 3.74 -9.12 -6.23
CA GLN A 76 5.18 -9.32 -6.13
C GLN A 76 5.80 -8.32 -5.16
N ASP A 77 6.92 -8.73 -4.57
CA ASP A 77 7.67 -7.88 -3.65
C ASP A 77 8.34 -6.74 -4.43
N PRO A 78 8.14 -5.46 -4.06
CA PRO A 78 8.85 -4.35 -4.69
C PRO A 78 10.39 -4.47 -4.62
N ARG A 79 10.92 -5.27 -3.68
CA ARG A 79 12.35 -5.55 -3.57
C ARG A 79 12.89 -6.29 -4.79
N ASP A 80 12.08 -7.08 -5.47
CA ASP A 80 12.47 -7.75 -6.71
C ASP A 80 12.73 -6.74 -7.84
N TYR A 81 12.15 -5.54 -7.73
CA TYR A 81 12.28 -4.42 -8.66
C TYR A 81 13.20 -3.31 -8.16
N THR A 82 14.09 -3.64 -7.21
CA THR A 82 14.96 -2.67 -6.54
C THR A 82 15.80 -1.85 -7.54
N LYS A 83 16.31 -2.49 -8.59
CA LYS A 83 17.22 -1.84 -9.56
C LYS A 83 16.46 -0.82 -10.41
N GLU A 84 15.31 -1.24 -10.91
CA GLU A 84 14.40 -0.47 -11.76
C GLU A 84 13.83 0.73 -11.00
N LEU A 85 13.29 0.50 -9.80
CA LEU A 85 12.75 1.56 -8.95
C LEU A 85 13.80 2.61 -8.58
N LYS A 86 15.03 2.19 -8.28
CA LYS A 86 16.13 3.12 -8.00
C LYS A 86 16.50 3.93 -9.24
N MET A 87 16.61 3.28 -10.40
CA MET A 87 16.94 3.95 -11.66
C MET A 87 15.90 5.03 -12.01
N LEU A 88 14.62 4.69 -11.94
CA LEU A 88 13.53 5.65 -12.16
C LEU A 88 13.58 6.80 -11.15
N LEU A 89 13.81 6.48 -9.88
CA LEU A 89 13.92 7.51 -8.85
C LEU A 89 15.10 8.45 -9.08
N TYR A 90 16.27 7.95 -9.48
CA TYR A 90 17.40 8.79 -9.82
C TYR A 90 17.10 9.74 -10.99
N GLN A 91 16.40 9.23 -12.02
CA GLN A 91 15.97 10.06 -13.15
C GLN A 91 15.01 11.16 -12.71
N GLU A 92 14.06 10.86 -11.83
CA GLU A 92 13.06 11.83 -11.39
C GLU A 92 13.58 12.81 -10.33
N ILE A 93 14.52 12.41 -9.48
CA ILE A 93 15.21 13.31 -8.53
C ILE A 93 15.90 14.46 -9.26
N SER A 94 16.54 14.18 -10.40
CA SER A 94 17.21 15.22 -11.21
C SER A 94 16.26 16.24 -11.84
N LYS A 95 14.96 15.92 -11.94
CA LYS A 95 13.93 16.74 -12.59
C LYS A 95 12.96 17.39 -11.62
N SER A 96 12.96 16.95 -10.36
CA SER A 96 11.94 17.32 -9.37
C SER A 96 12.49 18.32 -8.36
N HIS A 97 11.66 19.26 -7.93
CA HIS A 97 12.04 20.27 -6.94
C HIS A 97 11.98 19.76 -5.49
N ASN A 98 11.30 18.63 -5.26
CA ASN A 98 11.17 18.03 -3.94
C ASN A 98 10.98 16.50 -4.01
N THR A 99 11.23 15.85 -2.87
CA THR A 99 11.14 14.39 -2.71
C THR A 99 9.76 13.84 -3.04
N LYS A 100 8.69 14.54 -2.65
CA LYS A 100 7.31 14.06 -2.83
C LYS A 100 6.96 13.94 -4.31
N GLU A 101 7.34 14.93 -5.10
CA GLU A 101 7.14 14.94 -6.54
C GLU A 101 7.97 13.85 -7.24
N ALA A 102 9.25 13.71 -6.87
CA ALA A 102 10.12 12.67 -7.41
C ALA A 102 9.54 11.26 -7.16
N VAL A 103 9.06 11.00 -5.94
CA VAL A 103 8.43 9.73 -5.56
C VAL A 103 7.16 9.48 -6.38
N ALA A 104 6.27 10.47 -6.50
CA ALA A 104 5.02 10.31 -7.24
C ALA A 104 5.27 10.03 -8.73
N ARG A 105 6.21 10.75 -9.37
CA ARG A 105 6.59 10.53 -10.77
C ARG A 105 7.24 9.17 -10.98
N THR A 106 8.09 8.74 -10.05
CA THR A 106 8.73 7.40 -10.07
C THR A 106 7.69 6.29 -10.06
N ILE A 107 6.71 6.37 -9.14
CA ILE A 107 5.65 5.35 -9.03
C ILE A 107 4.82 5.31 -10.31
N LYS A 108 4.45 6.48 -10.85
CA LYS A 108 3.72 6.55 -12.12
C LYS A 108 4.51 5.91 -13.26
N ALA A 109 5.80 6.22 -13.40
CA ALA A 109 6.66 5.63 -14.42
C ALA A 109 6.78 4.11 -14.25
N PHE A 110 6.96 3.62 -13.03
CA PHE A 110 7.01 2.20 -12.73
C PHE A 110 5.70 1.49 -13.10
N GLN A 111 4.55 2.07 -12.76
CA GLN A 111 3.22 1.54 -13.11
C GLN A 111 2.96 1.53 -14.62
N THR A 112 3.60 2.40 -15.41
CA THR A 112 3.51 2.36 -16.87
C THR A 112 4.39 1.28 -17.51
N GLN A 113 5.49 0.90 -16.86
CA GLN A 113 6.46 -0.07 -17.38
C GLN A 113 6.16 -1.51 -16.94
N CYS A 114 5.55 -1.67 -15.76
CA CYS A 114 5.14 -2.97 -15.26
C CYS A 114 3.68 -3.27 -15.59
N PRO A 115 3.30 -4.55 -15.79
CA PRO A 115 1.90 -4.93 -15.92
C PRO A 115 1.07 -4.40 -14.75
N LYS A 116 -0.16 -3.94 -15.04
CA LYS A 116 -1.07 -3.46 -13.99
C LYS A 116 -1.22 -4.54 -12.90
N ASN A 117 -1.07 -4.13 -11.64
CA ASN A 117 -1.18 -4.96 -10.43
C ASN A 117 -0.02 -5.91 -10.13
N THR A 118 1.15 -5.77 -10.76
CA THR A 118 2.31 -6.61 -10.40
C THR A 118 2.79 -6.38 -8.97
N CYS A 119 2.75 -5.14 -8.49
CA CYS A 119 3.17 -4.79 -7.12
C CYS A 119 2.09 -4.01 -6.38
N ASN A 120 2.09 -4.16 -5.05
CA ASN A 120 1.21 -3.38 -4.19
C ASN A 120 1.70 -1.91 -4.16
N GLU A 121 0.85 -0.97 -4.58
CA GLU A 121 1.20 0.45 -4.71
C GLU A 121 1.72 1.05 -3.39
N ARG A 122 1.11 0.69 -2.26
CA ARG A 122 1.55 1.18 -0.94
C ARG A 122 2.96 0.70 -0.62
N HIS A 123 3.27 -0.56 -0.91
CA HIS A 123 4.62 -1.10 -0.66
C HIS A 123 5.66 -0.46 -1.59
N VAL A 124 5.32 -0.24 -2.86
CA VAL A 124 6.18 0.49 -3.81
C VAL A 124 6.42 1.92 -3.30
N TYR A 125 5.37 2.63 -2.88
CA TYR A 125 5.49 3.97 -2.31
C TYR A 125 6.42 4.00 -1.10
N GLN A 126 6.21 3.10 -0.14
CA GLN A 126 7.04 3.04 1.07
C GLN A 126 8.50 2.75 0.74
N PHE A 127 8.76 1.85 -0.20
CA PHE A 127 10.10 1.52 -0.65
C PHE A 127 10.79 2.74 -1.30
N VAL A 128 10.15 3.35 -2.30
CA VAL A 128 10.69 4.50 -3.05
C VAL A 128 10.89 5.68 -2.11
N TYR A 129 9.92 5.98 -1.25
CA TYR A 129 10.00 7.09 -0.29
C TYR A 129 11.15 6.93 0.70
N ARG A 130 11.30 5.74 1.31
CA ARG A 130 12.43 5.45 2.22
C ARG A 130 13.77 5.59 1.52
N TYR A 131 13.87 5.11 0.28
CA TYR A 131 15.10 5.25 -0.50
C TYR A 131 15.38 6.72 -0.85
N ALA A 132 14.38 7.48 -1.29
CA ALA A 132 14.50 8.89 -1.62
C ALA A 132 14.97 9.71 -0.42
N LEU A 133 14.37 9.50 0.77
CA LEU A 133 14.82 10.17 2.00
C LEU A 133 16.30 9.92 2.29
N SER A 134 16.79 8.68 2.10
CA SER A 134 18.21 8.35 2.32
C SER A 134 19.18 9.05 1.36
N LYS A 135 18.68 9.56 0.22
CA LYS A 135 19.48 10.25 -0.80
C LYS A 135 19.41 11.76 -0.66
N TYR A 136 18.23 12.31 -0.37
CA TYR A 136 18.07 13.74 -0.11
C TYR A 136 18.73 14.17 1.21
N SER A 137 18.72 13.32 2.26
CA SER A 137 19.43 13.62 3.50
C SER A 137 20.95 13.70 3.28
N LYS A 138 21.49 12.85 2.40
CA LYS A 138 22.92 12.86 2.03
C LYS A 138 23.29 14.05 1.15
N SER A 139 22.40 14.54 0.28
CA SER A 139 22.66 15.73 -0.54
C SER A 139 22.60 17.02 0.27
N LEU A 140 21.74 17.11 1.29
CA LEU A 140 21.69 18.27 2.20
C LEU A 140 22.91 18.36 3.13
N SER A 141 23.43 17.23 3.63
CA SER A 141 24.62 17.20 4.49
C SER A 141 25.93 17.60 3.80
N ILE A 142 25.95 17.67 2.46
CA ILE A 142 27.11 18.15 1.69
C ILE A 142 27.12 19.68 1.61
N ILE A 143 25.98 20.34 1.82
CA ILE A 143 25.82 21.80 1.75
C ILE A 143 25.95 22.45 3.15
N SER A 144 25.85 21.65 4.23
CA SER A 144 25.94 22.11 5.62
C SER A 144 27.25 21.72 6.34
N ALA A 145 28.40 21.95 5.70
CA ALA A 145 29.64 22.23 6.42
C ALA A 145 29.68 23.72 6.82
N PRO A 146 30.28 24.09 7.97
CA PRO A 146 29.72 25.10 8.85
C PRO A 146 30.01 26.53 8.37
N SER A 147 28.96 27.32 8.15
CA SER A 147 28.97 28.73 8.52
C SER A 147 28.00 28.88 9.68
N SER A 148 28.59 29.08 10.84
CA SER A 148 27.94 29.34 12.13
C SER A 148 26.81 30.37 11.96
N GLN A 149 25.58 29.98 12.32
CA GLN A 149 24.67 30.67 13.25
C GLN A 149 23.18 30.34 12.99
N LEU A 150 22.48 30.09 14.11
CA LEU A 150 21.03 30.19 14.35
C LEU A 150 20.13 29.11 13.71
N SER A 151 19.60 28.16 14.48
CA SER A 151 18.58 28.24 15.54
C SER A 151 17.16 27.99 15.01
N THR A 152 16.60 26.87 15.49
CA THR A 152 15.17 26.55 15.66
C THR A 152 14.26 26.51 14.44
N CYS A 153 13.88 25.30 14.01
CA CYS A 153 12.48 24.92 13.71
C CYS A 153 12.38 23.41 13.46
N ASN A 154 11.91 22.63 14.43
CA ASN A 154 11.76 21.17 14.29
C ASN A 154 10.50 20.63 14.99
N GLU A 155 9.33 21.27 14.78
CA GLU A 155 8.06 20.81 15.36
C GLU A 155 6.92 20.54 14.35
N GLU A 156 7.09 20.72 13.04
CA GLU A 156 5.95 20.61 12.09
C GLU A 156 5.70 19.22 11.49
N VAL A 157 6.56 18.23 11.73
CA VAL A 157 6.43 16.92 11.07
C VAL A 157 5.35 16.02 11.71
N THR A 158 4.96 16.27 12.96
CA THR A 158 3.94 15.46 13.65
C THR A 158 2.50 15.97 13.43
N ARG A 159 2.29 17.21 12.96
CA ARG A 159 0.95 17.81 12.83
C ARG A 159 0.17 17.43 11.57
N ILE A 160 0.82 16.96 10.50
CA ILE A 160 0.15 16.75 9.21
C ILE A 160 -0.48 15.34 9.08
N MET A 161 -0.11 14.38 9.93
CA MET A 161 -0.72 13.04 9.95
C MET A 161 -2.15 13.01 10.51
N PHE A 162 -2.65 14.09 11.14
CA PHE A 162 -3.97 14.12 11.77
C PHE A 162 -5.06 14.91 11.02
N ARG A 163 -4.79 15.49 9.84
CA ARG A 163 -5.76 16.33 9.11
C ARG A 163 -6.35 15.74 7.82
N VAL A 164 -6.08 14.48 7.49
CA VAL A 164 -6.69 13.82 6.32
C VAL A 164 -7.94 12.98 6.67
N ASN A 165 -8.32 12.90 7.96
CA ASN A 165 -9.50 12.14 8.40
C ASN A 165 -10.71 12.98 8.86
N ASN A 166 -10.75 14.29 8.61
CA ASN A 166 -11.92 15.13 8.92
C ASN A 166 -12.18 16.16 7.80
N ALA A 167 -12.53 15.66 6.62
CA ALA A 167 -13.18 16.44 5.58
C ALA A 167 -14.27 15.57 4.93
N GLU A 168 -15.28 15.23 5.74
CA GLU A 168 -16.69 15.24 5.32
C GLU A 168 -17.34 16.45 5.99
#